data_AF-A0A3D5X8A6-F1
#
_entry.id   AF-A0A3D5X8A6-F1
#
_cell.length_a   1.000
_cell.length_b   1.000
_cell.length_c   1.000
_cell.angle_alpha   90.00
_cell.angle_beta   90.00
_cell.angle_gamma   90.00
#
_symmetry.space_group_name_H-M   'P 1'
#
loop_
_entity.id
_entity.type
_entity.pdbx_description
1 polymer ?
#
loop_
_entity_poly.entity_id
_entity_poly.type
_entity_poly.pdbx_seq_one_letter_code
_entity_poly.pdbx_strand_id
1 'polypeptide(L)'
;FEINAEVLHTFYGLLDSSVYKGSWQMPSQYKNKKVFTFAKNYYTLGELGKRIESQKRIQRGIPLYTIAKNAFNNFVEDIVIDYEEKQLLENNLDFYYLL
;
A
#
# COMPACT_ATOMS: atom_id res chain seq x y z
N PHE A 1 -1.55 16.01 -4.47
CA PHE A 1 -1.58 14.68 -3.86
C PHE A 1 -2.81 14.63 -2.97
N GLU A 2 -3.79 13.78 -3.28
CA GLU A 2 -5.06 13.69 -2.54
C GLU A 2 -5.15 12.32 -1.88
N ILE A 3 -4.98 12.26 -0.55
CA ILE A 3 -5.29 11.07 0.24
C ILE A 3 -6.75 11.16 0.65
N ASN A 4 -7.56 10.19 0.23
CA ASN A 4 -8.91 10.05 0.74
C ASN A 4 -8.89 9.23 2.05
N ALA A 5 -9.17 9.88 3.18
CA ALA A 5 -9.25 9.24 4.49
C ALA A 5 -10.30 8.10 4.54
N GLU A 6 -11.36 8.16 3.74
CA GLU A 6 -12.37 7.10 3.62
C GLU A 6 -11.81 5.78 3.10
N VAL A 7 -10.68 5.83 2.37
CA VAL A 7 -10.03 4.63 1.84
C VAL A 7 -9.38 3.83 2.96
N LEU A 8 -8.76 4.50 3.93
CA LEU A 8 -8.22 3.84 5.13
C LEU A 8 -9.36 3.18 5.92
N HIS A 9 -10.48 3.87 6.10
CA HIS A 9 -11.66 3.30 6.77
C HIS A 9 -12.24 2.10 6.01
N THR A 10 -12.35 2.21 4.69
CA THR A 10 -12.79 1.09 3.83
C THR A 10 -11.84 -0.09 4.01
N PHE A 11 -10.53 0.11 3.88
CA PHE A 11 -9.55 -0.95 3.96
C PHE A 11 -9.51 -1.61 5.33
N TYR A 12 -9.56 -0.81 6.41
CA TYR A 12 -9.69 -1.32 7.78
C TYR A 12 -10.91 -2.24 7.93
N GLY A 13 -12.06 -1.86 7.37
CA GLY A 13 -13.28 -2.67 7.41
C GLY A 13 -13.20 -3.99 6.63
N LEU A 14 -12.19 -4.19 5.78
CA LEU A 14 -11.93 -5.44 5.06
C LEU A 14 -10.99 -6.38 5.82
N LEU A 15 -10.27 -5.88 6.82
CA LEU A 15 -9.35 -6.69 7.61
C LEU A 15 -10.10 -7.50 8.67
N ASP A 16 -9.65 -8.72 8.90
CA ASP A 16 -10.16 -9.59 9.95
C ASP A 16 -9.02 -10.34 10.68
N SER A 17 -9.38 -11.23 11.60
CA SER A 17 -8.40 -11.99 12.39
C SER A 17 -7.48 -12.92 11.57
N SER A 18 -7.81 -13.21 10.30
CA SER A 18 -6.96 -14.02 9.42
C SER A 18 -5.64 -13.33 9.07
N VAL A 19 -5.57 -12.00 9.21
CA VAL A 19 -4.35 -11.20 9.09
C VAL A 19 -3.25 -11.71 10.04
N TYR A 20 -3.61 -12.04 11.28
CA TYR A 20 -2.64 -12.56 12.26
C TYR A 20 -2.18 -14.00 11.97
N LYS A 21 -2.90 -14.71 11.09
CA LYS A 21 -2.56 -16.06 10.64
C LYS A 21 -1.77 -16.05 9.33
N GLY A 22 -1.56 -14.88 8.72
CA GLY A 22 -0.94 -14.76 7.40
C GLY A 22 -1.77 -15.40 6.29
N SER A 23 -3.09 -15.50 6.49
CA SER A 23 -4.01 -16.14 5.55
C SER A 23 -5.10 -15.20 5.03
N TRP A 24 -4.99 -13.91 5.34
CA TRP A 24 -5.91 -12.90 4.84
C TRP A 24 -5.71 -12.70 3.34
N GLN A 25 -6.81 -12.50 2.62
CA GLN A 25 -6.83 -12.25 1.18
C GLN A 25 -7.77 -11.09 0.87
N MET A 26 -7.38 -10.26 -0.10
CA MET A 26 -8.21 -9.14 -0.54
C MET A 26 -9.47 -9.66 -1.24
N PRO A 27 -10.68 -9.33 -0.77
CA PRO A 27 -11.90 -9.76 -1.43
C PRO A 27 -11.96 -9.21 -2.86
N SER A 28 -12.28 -10.08 -3.82
CA SER A 28 -12.16 -9.82 -5.26
C SER A 28 -12.95 -8.59 -5.71
N GLN A 29 -14.12 -8.36 -5.12
CA GLN A 29 -14.99 -7.22 -5.43
C GLN A 29 -14.36 -5.85 -5.11
N TYR A 30 -13.36 -5.79 -4.23
CA TYR A 30 -12.69 -4.55 -3.85
C TYR A 30 -11.36 -4.35 -4.57
N LYS A 31 -10.81 -5.34 -5.27
CA LYS A 31 -9.46 -5.28 -5.87
C LYS A 31 -9.26 -4.08 -6.79
N ASN A 32 -10.27 -3.72 -7.59
CA ASN A 32 -10.17 -2.62 -8.55
C ASN A 32 -10.62 -1.26 -7.98
N LYS A 33 -11.01 -1.19 -6.71
CA LYS A 33 -11.47 0.07 -6.08
C LYS A 33 -10.27 1.02 -5.96
N LYS A 34 -10.41 2.23 -6.50
CA LYS A 34 -9.37 3.27 -6.49
C LYS A 34 -9.09 3.73 -5.05
N VAL A 35 -7.81 3.86 -4.73
CA VAL A 35 -7.29 4.39 -3.46
C VAL A 35 -6.91 5.85 -3.67
N PHE A 36 -5.97 6.12 -4.58
CA PHE A 36 -5.58 7.47 -4.97
C PHE A 36 -5.03 7.49 -6.40
N THR A 37 -4.77 8.70 -6.91
CA THR A 37 -4.11 8.92 -8.19
C THR A 37 -2.85 9.74 -7.93
N PHE A 38 -1.73 9.31 -8.50
CA PHE A 38 -0.45 9.99 -8.36
C PHE A 38 0.38 9.81 -9.64
N ALA A 39 1.03 10.87 -10.11
CA ALA A 39 1.84 10.86 -11.34
C ALA A 39 1.15 10.22 -12.58
N LYS A 40 -0.15 10.50 -12.77
CA LYS A 40 -1.01 9.91 -13.82
C LYS A 40 -1.28 8.40 -13.69
N ASN A 41 -0.79 7.75 -12.64
CA ASN A 41 -1.09 6.37 -12.30
C ASN A 41 -2.26 6.29 -11.32
N TYR A 42 -3.10 5.28 -11.50
CA TYR A 42 -4.16 4.95 -10.55
C TYR A 42 -3.70 3.80 -9.65
N TYR A 43 -3.91 3.96 -8.35
CA TYR A 43 -3.54 2.96 -7.36
C TYR A 43 -4.79 2.39 -6.70
N THR A 44 -4.79 1.09 -6.45
CA THR A 44 -5.98 0.30 -6.14
C THR A 44 -5.90 -0.40 -4.78
N LEU A 45 -7.06 -0.77 -4.24
CA LEU A 45 -7.12 -1.55 -3.00
C LEU A 45 -6.47 -2.93 -3.19
N GLY A 46 -6.49 -3.50 -4.39
CA GLY A 46 -5.78 -4.74 -4.69
C GLY A 46 -4.27 -4.64 -4.47
N GLU A 47 -3.65 -3.53 -4.91
CA GLU A 47 -2.22 -3.29 -4.70
C GLU A 47 -1.87 -3.06 -3.24
N LEU A 48 -2.71 -2.31 -2.52
CA LEU A 48 -2.59 -2.15 -1.07
C LEU A 48 -2.73 -3.51 -0.35
N GLY A 49 -3.73 -4.32 -0.74
CA GLY A 49 -4.01 -5.63 -0.18
C GLY A 49 -2.86 -6.61 -0.30
N LYS A 50 -2.14 -6.60 -1.43
CA LYS A 50 -0.95 -7.44 -1.64
C LYS A 50 0.10 -7.28 -0.55
N ARG A 51 0.19 -6.11 0.09
CA ARG A 51 1.14 -5.87 1.20
C ARG A 51 0.77 -6.60 2.48
N ILE A 52 -0.52 -6.85 2.70
CA ILE A 52 -0.98 -7.69 3.82
C ILE A 52 -0.86 -9.15 3.43
N GLU A 53 -1.23 -9.52 2.20
CA GLU A 53 -1.12 -10.90 1.68
C GLU A 53 0.34 -11.41 1.69
N SER A 54 1.32 -10.53 1.46
CA SER A 54 2.75 -10.89 1.49
C SER A 54 3.32 -11.07 2.90
N GLN A 55 2.61 -10.62 3.94
CA GLN A 55 3.07 -10.73 5.33
C GLN A 55 2.74 -12.12 5.90
N LYS A 56 3.77 -12.94 6.06
CA LYS A 56 3.63 -14.34 6.54
C LYS A 56 3.09 -14.47 7.96
N ARG A 57 3.35 -13.51 8.84
CA ARG A 57 2.84 -13.53 10.22
C ARG A 57 2.89 -12.13 10.83
N ILE A 58 1.73 -11.65 11.28
CA ILE A 58 1.60 -10.40 12.02
C ILE A 58 1.36 -10.73 13.50
N GLN A 59 1.99 -9.98 14.40
CA GLN A 59 1.89 -10.22 15.84
C GLN A 59 0.45 -9.97 16.32
N ARG A 60 -0.11 -10.93 17.07
CA ARG A 60 -1.50 -10.90 17.58
C ARG A 60 -1.84 -9.77 18.57
N GLY A 61 -0.86 -8.95 18.96
CA GLY A 61 -1.04 -7.80 19.85
C GLY A 61 -1.19 -6.45 19.15
N ILE A 62 -1.00 -6.41 17.83
CA ILE A 62 -1.10 -5.16 17.06
C ILE A 62 -2.56 -4.97 16.63
N PRO A 63 -3.23 -3.84 16.96
CA PRO A 63 -4.60 -3.59 16.51
C PRO A 63 -4.72 -3.63 14.97
N LEU A 64 -5.81 -4.21 14.46
CA LEU A 64 -6.10 -4.24 13.01
C LEU A 64 -6.08 -2.84 12.38
N TYR A 65 -6.54 -1.82 13.10
CA TYR A 65 -6.46 -0.44 12.63
C TYR A 65 -5.02 0.04 12.45
N THR A 66 -4.13 -0.29 13.39
CA THR A 66 -2.70 0.01 13.28
C THR A 66 -2.08 -0.71 12.09
N ILE A 67 -2.45 -1.96 11.85
CA ILE A 67 -2.01 -2.72 10.68
C ILE A 67 -2.48 -2.05 9.38
N ALA A 68 -3.76 -1.70 9.30
CA ALA A 68 -4.33 -1.00 8.15
C ALA A 68 -3.63 0.34 7.89
N LYS A 69 -3.44 1.13 8.95
CA LYS A 69 -2.78 2.45 8.88
C LYS A 69 -1.33 2.33 8.42
N ASN A 70 -0.56 1.41 8.99
CA ASN A 70 0.84 1.21 8.61
C ASN A 70 0.95 0.71 7.17
N ALA A 71 0.12 -0.26 6.76
CA ALA A 71 0.11 -0.73 5.38
C ALA A 71 -0.25 0.37 4.39
N PHE A 72 -1.22 1.23 4.72
CA PHE A 72 -1.60 2.37 3.90
C PHE A 72 -0.47 3.41 3.80
N ASN A 73 0.14 3.80 4.91
CA ASN A 73 1.21 4.78 4.95
C ASN A 73 2.43 4.29 4.14
N ASN A 74 2.88 3.06 4.38
CA ASN A 74 4.00 2.49 3.64
C ASN A 74 3.68 2.34 2.15
N PHE A 75 2.43 2.04 1.79
CA PHE A 75 2.02 1.98 0.39
C PHE A 75 2.15 3.33 -0.31
N VAL A 76 1.68 4.39 0.33
CA VAL A 76 1.82 5.76 -0.17
C VAL A 76 3.28 6.16 -0.26
N GLU A 77 4.05 5.92 0.79
CA GLU A 77 5.45 6.31 0.90
C GLU A 77 6.30 5.65 -0.18
N ASP A 78 6.20 4.33 -0.35
CA ASP A 78 6.93 3.60 -1.39
C ASP A 78 6.58 4.12 -2.80
N ILE A 79 5.32 4.49 -3.05
CA ILE A 79 4.91 5.04 -4.35
C ILE A 79 5.54 6.42 -4.61
N VAL A 80 5.66 7.25 -3.58
CA VAL A 80 6.30 8.57 -3.68
C VAL A 80 7.80 8.40 -3.90
N ILE A 81 8.46 7.53 -3.11
CA ILE A 81 9.88 7.23 -3.24
C ILE A 81 10.19 6.67 -4.63
N ASP A 82 9.46 5.64 -5.09
CA ASP A 82 9.65 5.03 -6.41
C ASP A 82 9.51 6.06 -7.55
N TYR A 83 8.66 7.06 -7.38
CA TYR A 83 8.49 8.12 -8.36
C TYR A 83 9.65 9.12 -8.33
N GLU A 84 10.05 9.55 -7.15
CA GLU A 84 11.18 10.47 -6.98
C GLU A 84 12.49 9.85 -7.48
N GLU A 85 12.74 8.57 -7.16
CA GLU A 85 13.90 7.83 -7.66
C GLU A 85 13.92 7.76 -9.20
N LYS A 86 12.76 7.48 -9.83
CA LYS A 86 12.66 7.49 -11.30
C LYS A 86 12.96 8.87 -11.88
N GLN A 87 12.41 9.93 -11.29
CA GLN A 87 12.67 11.30 -11.74
C GLN A 87 14.14 11.68 -11.55
N LEU A 88 14.80 11.25 -10.48
CA LEU A 88 16.21 11.51 -10.25
C LEU A 88 17.09 10.82 -11.31
N LEU A 89 16.80 9.55 -11.64
CA LEU A 89 17.52 8.80 -12.67
C LEU A 89 17.30 9.38 -14.07
N GLU A 90 16.08 9.80 -14.40
CA GLU A 90 15.76 10.42 -15.70
C GLU A 90 16.46 11.78 -15.88
N ASN A 91 16.53 12.57 -14.81
CA ASN A 91 17.10 13.92 -14.86
C ASN A 91 18.62 13.97 -14.61
N ASN A 92 19.23 12.88 -14.11
CA ASN A 92 20.66 12.82 -13.83
C ASN A 92 21.24 11.46 -14.24
N LEU A 93 21.62 11.32 -15.51
CA LEU A 93 22.26 10.12 -16.06
C LEU A 93 23.48 9.66 -15.26
N ASP A 94 24.19 10.59 -14.60
CA ASP A 94 25.37 10.31 -13.78
C ASP A 94 25.06 9.47 -12.52
N PHE A 95 23.81 9.47 -12.04
CA PHE A 95 23.38 8.66 -10.88
C PHE A 95 22.95 7.24 -11.24
N TYR A 96 22.87 6.90 -12.53
CA TYR A 96 22.45 5.57 -13.00
C TYR A 96 23.35 4.44 -12.48
N TYR A 97 24.60 4.74 -12.12
CA TYR A 97 25.59 3.76 -11.68
C TYR A 97 25.80 3.69 -10.15
N LEU A 98 25.00 4.41 -9.35
CA LEU A 98 25.17 4.51 -7.89
C LEU A 98 24.11 3.75 -7.07
N LEU A 99 23.14 3.10 -7.71
CA LEU A 99 22.09 2.27 -7.13
C LEU A 99 22.26 0.81 -7.57
#